data_AF-A0A285N1W7-F1
#
_entry.id   AF-A0A285N1W7-F1
#
_cell.length_a   1.000
_cell.length_b   1.000
_cell.length_c   1.000
_cell.angle_alpha   90.00
_cell.angle_beta   90.00
_cell.angle_gamma   90.00
#
_symmetry.space_group_name_H-M   'P 1'
#
loop_
_entity.id
_entity.type
_entity.pdbx_description
1 polymer ?
#
loop_
_entity_poly.entity_id
_entity_poly.type
_entity_poly.pdbx_seq_one_letter_code
_entity_poly.pdbx_strand_id
1 'polypeptide(L)'
;MRIILSLLVVLVVGSMSIAQEEPTPEENNQITIDTINDDNWMDSAFLIKRFNFLPVLKKHKNELGLTDEQLKIINSFYSKYYKKMEELAKSIQEKEKQLSDLVINGGDSKKIKDLIIEIAKEKAELTVYNIKEVRTIQSALTKEQFEKLKNLTEQSII
;
A
#
# COMPACT_ATOMS: atom_id res chain seq x y z
N MET A 1 -3.04 72.77 -49.30
CA MET A 1 -3.50 71.86 -50.36
C MET A 1 -3.49 70.44 -49.79
N ARG A 2 -4.69 69.83 -49.73
CA ARG A 2 -5.06 68.41 -49.54
C ARG A 2 -4.45 67.60 -48.36
N ILE A 3 -5.30 67.17 -47.40
CA ILE A 3 -5.78 65.77 -47.15
C ILE A 3 -4.58 64.86 -46.77
N ILE A 4 -4.49 64.22 -45.59
CA ILE A 4 -5.18 62.96 -45.27
C ILE A 4 -5.14 62.68 -43.76
N LEU A 5 -6.36 62.40 -43.28
CA LEU A 5 -6.77 61.70 -42.07
C LEU A 5 -6.10 60.32 -42.01
N SER A 6 -5.47 59.93 -40.90
CA SER A 6 -5.20 58.51 -40.65
C SER A 6 -5.32 58.20 -39.17
N LEU A 7 -6.37 57.43 -38.88
CA LEU A 7 -6.74 56.86 -37.60
C LEU A 7 -5.54 56.14 -36.96
N LEU A 8 -5.21 56.48 -35.72
CA LEU A 8 -4.44 55.61 -34.86
C LEU A 8 -5.43 54.66 -34.15
N VAL A 9 -5.44 53.41 -34.57
CA VAL A 9 -6.16 52.32 -33.92
C VAL A 9 -5.49 52.06 -32.56
N VAL A 10 -6.18 52.33 -31.47
CA VAL A 10 -5.76 51.92 -30.13
C VAL A 10 -6.07 50.43 -29.97
N LEU A 11 -5.03 49.60 -30.03
CA LEU A 11 -5.09 48.20 -29.63
C LEU A 11 -5.18 48.13 -28.10
N VAL A 12 -6.39 47.90 -27.58
CA VAL A 12 -6.61 47.50 -26.20
C VAL A 12 -6.11 46.07 -26.06
N VAL A 13 -4.91 45.88 -25.55
CA VAL A 13 -4.45 44.56 -25.07
C VAL A 13 -5.15 44.32 -23.74
N GLY A 14 -6.32 43.69 -23.82
CA GLY A 14 -7.01 43.16 -22.65
C GLY A 14 -6.11 42.12 -21.98
N SER A 15 -5.66 42.41 -20.77
CA SER A 15 -5.10 41.43 -19.86
C SER A 15 -6.21 40.45 -19.49
N MET A 16 -6.35 39.38 -20.28
CA MET A 16 -7.05 38.18 -19.85
C MET A 16 -6.27 37.62 -18.66
N SER A 17 -6.76 37.93 -17.46
CA SER A 17 -6.44 37.17 -16.26
C SER A 17 -7.04 35.79 -16.47
N ILE A 18 -6.23 34.87 -17.02
CA ILE A 18 -6.52 33.46 -16.95
C ILE A 18 -6.45 33.14 -15.46
N ALA A 19 -7.62 33.11 -14.81
CA ALA A 19 -7.76 32.42 -13.55
C ALA A 19 -7.31 30.97 -13.84
N GLN A 20 -6.06 30.67 -13.51
CA GLN A 20 -5.69 29.29 -13.25
C GLN A 20 -6.65 28.86 -12.15
N GLU A 21 -7.62 28.02 -12.49
CA GLU A 21 -8.19 27.11 -11.50
C GLU A 21 -6.98 26.46 -10.85
N GLU A 22 -6.72 26.84 -9.59
CA GLU A 22 -5.77 26.10 -8.79
C GLU A 22 -6.19 24.64 -8.88
N PRO A 23 -5.26 23.72 -9.18
CA PRO A 23 -5.59 22.31 -9.18
C PRO A 23 -6.21 22.03 -7.81
N THR A 24 -7.49 21.67 -7.82
CA THR A 24 -8.16 21.14 -6.65
C THR A 24 -7.26 20.03 -6.10
N PRO A 25 -6.98 19.99 -4.78
CA PRO A 25 -6.21 18.90 -4.22
C PRO A 25 -6.90 17.62 -4.65
N GLU A 26 -6.25 16.82 -5.50
CA GLU A 26 -6.66 15.44 -5.72
C GLU A 26 -6.92 14.87 -4.33
N GLU A 27 -8.14 14.39 -4.08
CA GLU A 27 -8.44 13.63 -2.88
C GLU A 27 -7.34 12.59 -2.73
N ASN A 28 -6.44 12.86 -1.79
CA ASN A 28 -5.24 12.10 -1.56
C ASN A 28 -5.73 10.75 -1.07
N ASN A 29 -5.87 9.78 -1.98
CA ASN A 29 -6.28 8.39 -1.71
C ASN A 29 -5.18 7.70 -0.89
N GLN A 30 -4.94 8.21 0.31
CA GLN A 30 -3.88 7.80 1.19
C GLN A 30 -4.34 6.53 1.89
N ILE A 31 -3.73 5.40 1.53
CA ILE A 31 -4.02 4.12 2.17
C ILE A 31 -3.68 4.23 3.65
N THR A 32 -4.68 3.98 4.50
CA THR A 32 -4.58 3.90 5.97
C THR A 32 -5.06 2.54 6.46
N ILE A 33 -4.80 2.23 7.72
CA ILE A 33 -5.32 1.01 8.36
C ILE A 33 -6.85 0.90 8.29
N ASP A 34 -7.56 2.03 8.27
CA ASP A 34 -9.03 2.05 8.26
C ASP A 34 -9.58 1.74 6.86
N THR A 35 -8.86 2.17 5.80
CA THR A 35 -9.26 1.97 4.39
C THR A 35 -8.92 0.58 3.84
N ILE A 36 -8.01 -0.15 4.48
CA ILE A 36 -7.65 -1.49 4.06
C ILE A 36 -8.77 -2.47 4.46
N ASN A 37 -9.24 -3.24 3.49
CA ASN A 37 -10.17 -4.36 3.68
C ASN A 37 -9.48 -5.56 4.34
N ASP A 38 -10.21 -6.62 4.64
CA ASP A 38 -9.58 -7.85 5.15
C ASP A 38 -8.49 -8.35 4.18
N ASP A 39 -7.27 -8.45 4.70
CA ASP A 39 -6.06 -8.81 3.97
C ASP A 39 -5.50 -10.18 4.40
N ASN A 40 -6.25 -10.94 5.19
CA ASN A 40 -5.90 -12.30 5.64
C ASN A 40 -5.66 -13.27 4.47
N TRP A 41 -6.25 -13.00 3.30
CA TRP A 41 -6.00 -13.80 2.09
C TRP A 41 -4.52 -13.79 1.66
N MET A 42 -3.73 -12.81 2.09
CA MET A 42 -2.29 -12.75 1.79
C MET A 42 -1.46 -13.71 2.65
N ASP A 43 -2.01 -14.28 3.72
CA ASP A 43 -1.23 -15.01 4.74
C ASP A 43 -0.44 -16.20 4.18
N SER A 44 -0.95 -16.88 3.13
CA SER A 44 -0.26 -17.99 2.47
C SER A 44 0.88 -17.56 1.53
N ALA A 45 0.95 -16.27 1.18
CA ALA A 45 1.95 -15.72 0.28
C ALA A 45 3.29 -15.42 0.97
N PHE A 46 3.36 -15.51 2.30
CA PHE A 46 4.60 -15.30 3.06
C PHE A 46 5.41 -16.60 3.16
N LEU A 47 6.74 -16.50 3.33
CA LEU A 47 7.61 -17.66 3.57
C LEU A 47 7.45 -18.23 4.98
N ILE A 48 7.08 -17.37 5.94
CA ILE A 48 6.81 -17.72 7.32
C ILE A 48 5.40 -17.28 7.68
N LYS A 49 4.86 -17.80 8.79
CA LYS A 49 3.58 -17.33 9.32
C LYS A 49 3.63 -15.80 9.48
N ARG A 50 2.71 -15.10 8.81
CA ARG A 50 2.59 -13.64 8.88
C ARG A 50 2.20 -13.20 10.29
N PHE A 51 2.85 -12.15 10.77
CA PHE A 51 2.37 -11.41 11.94
C PHE A 51 1.37 -10.35 11.45
N ASN A 52 0.09 -10.73 11.34
CA ASN A 52 -0.95 -9.81 10.86
C ASN A 52 -1.51 -8.95 12.00
N PHE A 53 -0.92 -7.78 12.21
CA PHE A 53 -1.40 -6.84 13.23
C PHE A 53 -2.53 -5.93 12.74
N LEU A 54 -2.79 -5.87 11.43
CA LEU A 54 -3.71 -4.89 10.85
C LEU A 54 -5.16 -5.04 11.38
N PRO A 55 -5.78 -6.24 11.41
CA PRO A 55 -7.12 -6.39 11.95
C PRO A 55 -7.23 -5.94 13.42
N VAL A 56 -6.20 -6.23 14.21
CA VAL A 56 -6.17 -5.89 15.64
C VAL A 56 -5.96 -4.40 15.84
N LEU A 57 -5.03 -3.77 15.11
CA LEU A 57 -4.82 -2.32 15.13
C LEU A 57 -6.10 -1.57 14.75
N LYS A 58 -6.79 -2.02 13.70
CA LYS A 58 -8.06 -1.42 13.24
C LYS A 58 -9.16 -1.52 14.31
N LYS A 59 -9.33 -2.71 14.90
CA LYS A 59 -10.39 -2.99 15.86
C LYS A 59 -10.13 -2.41 17.26
N HIS A 60 -8.87 -2.37 17.70
CA HIS A 60 -8.49 -2.07 19.08
C HIS A 60 -7.67 -0.78 19.25
N LYS A 61 -7.62 0.13 18.25
CA LYS A 61 -6.83 1.39 18.33
C LYS A 61 -7.07 2.20 19.60
N ASN A 62 -8.34 2.32 20.02
CA ASN A 62 -8.71 3.05 21.25
C ASN A 62 -8.27 2.29 22.51
N GLU A 63 -8.42 0.98 22.52
CA GLU A 63 -8.01 0.12 23.65
C GLU A 63 -6.48 0.08 23.81
N LEU A 64 -5.75 0.16 22.71
CA LEU A 64 -4.29 0.28 22.67
C LEU A 64 -3.81 1.69 23.05
N GLY A 65 -4.72 2.66 23.15
CA GLY A 65 -4.38 4.06 23.44
C GLY A 65 -3.44 4.66 22.38
N LEU A 66 -3.63 4.32 21.10
CA LEU A 66 -2.79 4.84 20.03
C LEU A 66 -3.02 6.33 19.86
N THR A 67 -1.95 7.11 19.87
CA THR A 67 -2.01 8.55 19.58
C THR A 67 -2.05 8.80 18.08
N ASP A 68 -2.47 10.00 17.67
CA ASP A 68 -2.48 10.41 16.26
C ASP A 68 -1.09 10.33 15.62
N GLU A 69 -0.03 10.64 16.38
CA GLU A 69 1.36 10.55 15.88
C GLU A 69 1.77 9.09 15.65
N GLN A 70 1.37 8.18 16.54
CA GLN A 70 1.62 6.74 16.35
C GLN A 70 0.86 6.21 15.14
N LEU A 71 -0.41 6.59 15.00
CA LEU A 71 -1.24 6.23 13.84
C LEU A 71 -0.66 6.79 12.54
N LYS A 72 -0.09 8.00 12.56
CA LYS A 72 0.58 8.59 11.39
C LYS A 72 1.80 7.78 10.96
N ILE A 73 2.64 7.33 11.89
CA ILE A 73 3.80 6.48 11.59
C ILE A 73 3.34 5.16 10.96
N ILE A 74 2.33 4.52 11.56
CA ILE A 74 1.76 3.25 11.07
C ILE A 74 1.12 3.42 9.69
N ASN A 75 0.28 4.44 9.52
CA ASN A 75 -0.38 4.73 8.25
C ASN A 75 0.62 5.09 7.15
N SER A 76 1.74 5.74 7.48
CA SER A 76 2.81 6.02 6.51
C SER A 76 3.40 4.73 5.93
N PHE A 77 3.56 3.67 6.73
CA PHE A 77 3.99 2.37 6.24
C PHE A 77 2.99 1.79 5.23
N TYR A 78 1.70 1.73 5.59
CA TYR A 78 0.66 1.17 4.72
C TYR A 78 0.48 1.99 3.44
N SER A 79 0.49 3.32 3.55
CA SER A 79 0.47 4.24 2.40
C SER A 79 1.62 3.97 1.43
N LYS A 80 2.81 3.62 1.93
CA LYS A 80 4.01 3.41 1.11
C LYS A 80 4.11 2.00 0.52
N TYR A 81 3.69 0.98 1.26
CA TYR A 81 4.04 -0.41 0.94
C TYR A 81 2.84 -1.32 0.67
N TYR A 82 1.64 -0.99 1.13
CA TYR A 82 0.51 -1.93 1.08
C TYR A 82 0.16 -2.34 -0.35
N LYS A 83 0.07 -1.39 -1.28
CA LYS A 83 -0.21 -1.70 -2.69
C LYS A 83 0.81 -2.65 -3.30
N LYS A 84 2.10 -2.46 -3.00
CA LYS A 84 3.18 -3.34 -3.47
C LYS A 84 3.09 -4.74 -2.85
N MET A 85 2.73 -4.83 -1.57
CA MET A 85 2.49 -6.11 -0.88
C MET A 85 1.32 -6.87 -1.52
N GLU A 86 0.22 -6.17 -1.79
CA GLU A 86 -0.96 -6.73 -2.45
C GLU A 86 -0.63 -7.24 -3.86
N GLU A 87 0.11 -6.46 -4.66
CA GLU A 87 0.56 -6.86 -5.99
C GLU A 87 1.45 -8.11 -5.96
N LEU A 88 2.38 -8.18 -5.00
CA LEU A 88 3.23 -9.36 -4.79
C LEU A 88 2.38 -10.59 -4.41
N ALA A 89 1.45 -10.45 -3.47
CA ALA A 89 0.60 -11.55 -3.04
C ALA A 89 -0.29 -12.08 -4.19
N LYS A 90 -0.85 -11.19 -5.02
CA LYS A 90 -1.60 -11.58 -6.24
C LYS A 90 -0.71 -12.29 -7.25
N SER A 91 0.51 -11.79 -7.47
CA SER A 91 1.50 -12.40 -8.37
C SER A 91 1.87 -13.81 -7.91
N ILE A 92 2.11 -14.00 -6.61
CA ILE A 92 2.41 -15.30 -6.00
C ILE A 92 1.25 -16.27 -6.21
N GLN A 93 0.02 -15.86 -5.89
CA GLN A 93 -1.17 -16.71 -6.03
C GLN A 93 -1.37 -17.18 -7.48
N GLU A 94 -1.18 -16.29 -8.45
CA GLU A 94 -1.28 -16.63 -9.87
C GLU A 94 -0.18 -17.63 -10.29
N LYS A 95 1.06 -17.42 -9.85
CA LYS A 95 2.16 -18.37 -10.11
C LYS A 95 1.94 -19.72 -9.44
N GLU A 96 1.40 -19.74 -8.21
CA GLU A 96 1.06 -20.99 -7.52
C GLU A 96 -0.01 -21.78 -8.26
N LYS A 97 -1.01 -21.09 -8.82
CA LYS A 97 -2.03 -21.71 -9.67
C LYS A 97 -1.41 -22.30 -10.95
N GLN A 98 -0.53 -21.55 -11.62
CA GLN A 98 0.20 -22.04 -12.80
C GLN A 98 1.10 -23.23 -12.47
N LEU A 99 1.75 -23.21 -11.31
CA LEU A 99 2.59 -24.31 -10.84
C LEU A 99 1.76 -25.57 -10.61
N SER A 100 0.61 -25.44 -9.95
CA SER A 100 -0.32 -26.53 -9.73
C SER A 100 -0.77 -27.18 -11.05
N ASP A 101 -1.14 -26.35 -12.04
CA ASP A 101 -1.53 -26.82 -13.36
C ASP A 101 -0.39 -27.58 -14.08
N LEU A 102 0.83 -27.03 -14.07
CA LEU A 102 2.01 -27.69 -14.64
C LEU A 102 2.31 -29.03 -13.96
N VAL A 103 2.16 -29.13 -12.63
CA VAL A 103 2.42 -30.37 -11.90
C VAL A 103 1.39 -31.44 -12.25
N ILE A 104 0.11 -31.09 -12.31
CA ILE A 104 -0.98 -32.04 -12.59
C ILE A 104 -0.93 -32.54 -14.04
N ASN A 105 -0.63 -31.65 -14.99
CA ASN A 105 -0.68 -31.96 -16.42
C ASN A 105 0.65 -32.46 -17.00
N GLY A 106 1.63 -32.80 -16.15
CA GLY A 106 2.93 -33.33 -16.60
C GLY A 106 3.79 -32.30 -17.36
N GLY A 107 3.74 -31.05 -16.93
CA GLY A 107 4.48 -29.93 -17.51
C GLY A 107 6.00 -30.08 -17.43
N ASP A 108 6.69 -29.29 -18.25
CA ASP A 108 8.15 -29.32 -18.36
C ASP A 108 8.85 -29.05 -17.01
N SER A 109 9.78 -29.92 -16.64
CA SER A 109 10.46 -29.85 -15.33
C SER A 109 11.30 -28.59 -15.15
N LYS A 110 11.84 -28.01 -16.24
CA LYS A 110 12.59 -26.76 -16.15
C LYS A 110 11.64 -25.60 -15.85
N LYS A 111 10.49 -25.51 -16.54
CA LYS A 111 9.45 -24.51 -16.24
C LYS A 111 8.93 -24.60 -14.80
N ILE A 112 8.68 -25.81 -14.32
CA ILE A 112 8.26 -26.05 -12.92
C ILE A 112 9.33 -25.50 -11.96
N LYS A 113 10.60 -25.82 -12.18
CA LYS A 113 11.71 -25.36 -11.34
C LYS A 113 11.85 -23.84 -11.36
N ASP A 114 11.78 -23.22 -12.54
CA ASP A 114 11.91 -21.77 -12.69
C ASP A 114 10.77 -21.05 -11.94
N LEU A 115 9.54 -21.56 -12.05
CA LEU A 115 8.37 -21.00 -11.37
C LEU A 115 8.46 -21.13 -9.84
N ILE A 116 8.95 -22.26 -9.33
CA ILE A 116 9.22 -22.44 -7.89
C ILE A 116 10.22 -21.39 -7.39
N ILE A 117 11.30 -21.14 -8.14
CA ILE A 117 12.31 -20.14 -7.78
C ILE A 117 11.71 -18.73 -7.76
N GLU A 118 10.87 -18.39 -8.73
CA GLU A 118 10.19 -17.10 -8.79
C GLU A 118 9.24 -16.89 -7.62
N ILE A 119 8.38 -17.88 -7.34
CA ILE A 119 7.50 -17.87 -6.17
C ILE A 119 8.32 -17.65 -4.90
N ALA A 120 9.39 -18.42 -4.70
CA ALA A 120 10.23 -18.30 -3.51
C ALA A 120 10.85 -16.89 -3.35
N LYS A 121 11.28 -16.26 -4.46
CA LYS A 121 11.80 -14.88 -4.45
C LYS A 121 10.73 -13.87 -4.05
N GLU A 122 9.54 -13.95 -4.63
CA GLU A 122 8.44 -13.04 -4.31
C GLU A 122 7.96 -13.23 -2.87
N LYS A 123 7.83 -14.49 -2.39
CA LYS A 123 7.50 -14.77 -0.99
C LYS A 123 8.56 -14.20 -0.05
N ALA A 124 9.84 -14.28 -0.40
CA ALA A 124 10.93 -13.69 0.38
C ALA A 124 10.81 -12.16 0.45
N GLU A 125 10.55 -11.51 -0.68
CA GLU A 125 10.34 -10.05 -0.74
C GLU A 125 9.14 -9.63 0.10
N LEU A 126 8.01 -10.34 -0.01
CA LEU A 126 6.81 -10.07 0.77
C LEU A 126 7.05 -10.26 2.28
N THR A 127 7.83 -11.29 2.65
CA THR A 127 8.27 -11.52 4.04
C THR A 127 9.13 -10.37 4.57
N VAL A 128 10.01 -9.79 3.75
CA VAL A 128 10.78 -8.60 4.12
C VAL A 128 9.85 -7.41 4.42
N TYR A 129 8.75 -7.26 3.68
CA TYR A 129 7.77 -6.22 3.99
C TYR A 129 7.05 -6.45 5.32
N ASN A 130 6.66 -7.69 5.66
CA ASN A 130 6.08 -7.96 6.99
C ASN A 130 7.10 -7.72 8.12
N ILE A 131 8.38 -8.03 7.93
CA ILE A 131 9.42 -7.68 8.91
C ILE A 131 9.51 -6.15 9.09
N LYS A 132 9.42 -5.39 8.01
CA LYS A 132 9.41 -3.92 8.07
C LYS A 132 8.16 -3.40 8.79
N GLU A 133 6.99 -3.96 8.50
CA GLU A 133 5.71 -3.65 9.16
C GLU A 133 5.83 -3.83 10.68
N VAL A 134 6.27 -5.02 11.11
CA VAL A 134 6.47 -5.34 12.53
C VAL A 134 7.44 -4.35 13.20
N ARG A 135 8.56 -4.02 12.55
CA ARG A 135 9.54 -3.05 13.09
C ARG A 135 8.97 -1.64 13.16
N THR A 136 8.20 -1.20 12.17
CA THR A 136 7.53 0.11 12.20
C THR A 136 6.58 0.18 13.38
N ILE A 137 5.74 -0.84 13.58
CA ILE A 137 4.81 -0.92 14.70
C ILE A 137 5.57 -0.92 16.04
N GLN A 138 6.62 -1.74 16.18
CA GLN A 138 7.47 -1.76 17.38
C GLN A 138 8.10 -0.41 17.69
N SER A 139 8.46 0.37 16.67
CA SER A 139 9.06 1.70 16.84
C SER A 139 8.03 2.79 17.17
N ALA A 140 6.78 2.62 16.71
CA ALA A 140 5.71 3.58 16.96
C ALA A 140 5.11 3.39 18.36
N LEU A 141 5.00 2.13 18.83
CA LEU A 141 4.34 1.79 20.08
C LEU A 141 5.32 1.83 21.27
N THR A 142 4.80 2.12 22.46
CA THR A 142 5.54 1.82 23.69
C THR A 142 5.65 0.32 23.88
N LYS A 143 6.59 -0.13 24.73
CA LYS A 143 6.74 -1.55 25.08
C LYS A 143 5.42 -2.14 25.58
N GLU A 144 4.72 -1.42 26.47
CA GLU A 144 3.44 -1.86 27.03
C GLU A 144 2.36 -2.00 25.95
N GLN A 145 2.23 -1.02 25.06
CA GLN A 145 1.28 -1.08 23.94
C GLN A 145 1.58 -2.25 23.00
N PHE A 146 2.85 -2.52 22.70
CA PHE A 146 3.25 -3.61 21.83
C PHE A 146 2.99 -4.99 22.46
N GLU A 147 3.24 -5.14 23.77
CA GLU A 147 2.87 -6.36 24.49
C GLU A 147 1.35 -6.58 24.47
N LYS A 148 0.56 -5.51 24.70
CA LYS A 148 -0.90 -5.58 24.61
C LYS A 148 -1.37 -5.98 23.21
N LEU A 149 -0.77 -5.41 22.16
CA LEU A 149 -1.06 -5.75 20.78
C LEU A 149 -0.81 -7.24 20.48
N LYS A 150 0.32 -7.80 20.94
CA LYS A 150 0.61 -9.23 20.77
C LYS A 150 -0.45 -10.11 21.43
N ASN A 151 -0.83 -9.80 22.67
CA ASN A 151 -1.84 -10.58 23.40
C ASN A 151 -3.20 -10.55 22.68
N LEU A 152 -3.63 -9.39 22.19
CA LEU A 152 -4.87 -9.27 21.40
C LEU A 152 -4.80 -10.04 20.08
N THR A 153 -3.61 -10.09 19.46
CA THR A 153 -3.39 -10.84 18.22
C THR A 153 -3.48 -12.34 18.45
N GLU A 154 -2.86 -12.86 19.51
CA GLU A 154 -2.93 -14.28 19.86
C GLU A 154 -4.36 -14.73 20.18
N GLN A 155 -5.15 -13.88 20.87
CA GLN A 155 -6.55 -14.15 21.16
C GLN A 155 -7.45 -14.12 19.91
N SER A 156 -7.07 -13.35 18.90
CA SER A 156 -7.80 -13.29 17.63
C SER A 156 -7.54 -14.47 16.70
N ILE A 157 -6.55 -15.32 17.03
CA ILE A 157 -6.19 -16.53 16.28
C ILE A 157 -6.97 -17.78 16.79
N ILE A 158 -7.77 -17.64 17.85
CA ILE A 158 -8.59 -18.71 18.45
C ILE A 158 -10.04 -18.62 17.96
#